data_AF-A0A4Q3GAH7-F1
#
_entry.id   AF-A0A4Q3GAH7-F1
#
_cell.length_a   1.000
_cell.length_b   1.000
_cell.length_c   1.000
_cell.angle_alpha   90.00
_cell.angle_beta   90.00
_cell.angle_gamma   90.00
#
_symmetry.space_group_name_H-M   'P 1'
#
loop_
_entity.id
_entity.type
_entity.pdbx_description
1 polymer ?
#
loop_
_entity_poly.entity_id
_entity_poly.type
_entity_poly.pdbx_seq_one_letter_code
_entity_poly.pdbx_strand_id
1 'polypeptide(L)' 'MAEDIVKVEGLKAYYQMNYFGVSREVRAVDGITMTVRKGEVYGIAGESSSGKTSFI' A
#
# COMPACT_ATOMS: atom_id res chain seq x y z
N MET A 1 23.16 -6.51 -13.94
CA MET A 1 21.97 -5.72 -13.53
C MET A 1 21.41 -6.40 -12.30
N ALA A 2 21.03 -5.66 -11.25
CA ALA A 2 20.48 -6.27 -10.04
C ALA A 2 19.09 -6.85 -10.32
N GLU A 3 18.83 -8.04 -9.78
CA GLU A 3 17.57 -8.78 -9.90
C GLU A 3 16.44 -8.06 -9.15
N ASP A 4 15.26 -7.92 -9.76
CA ASP A 4 14.06 -7.41 -9.09
C ASP A 4 13.50 -8.52 -8.17
N ILE A 5 13.46 -8.27 -6.85
CA ILE A 5 13.01 -9.27 -5.84
C ILE A 5 11.59 -9.01 -5.35
N VAL A 6 11.09 -7.79 -5.49
CA VAL A 6 9.68 -7.42 -5.25
C VAL A 6 9.23 -6.58 -6.41
N LYS A 7 8.06 -6.91 -6.98
CA LYS A 7 7.42 -6.13 -8.03
C LYS A 7 5.94 -5.99 -7.72
N VAL A 8 5.46 -4.74 -7.65
CA VAL A 8 4.09 -4.39 -7.34
C VAL A 8 3.57 -3.51 -8.48
N GLU A 9 2.42 -3.87 -9.04
CA GLU A 9 1.77 -3.11 -10.11
C GLU A 9 0.32 -2.79 -9.72
N GLY A 10 -0.02 -1.50 -9.66
CA GLY A 10 -1.38 -1.03 -9.45
C GLY A 10 -2.08 -1.53 -8.18
N LEU A 11 -1.35 -1.78 -7.09
CA LEU A 11 -1.89 -2.35 -5.85
C LEU A 11 -2.97 -1.45 -5.24
N LYS A 12 -4.10 -2.06 -4.90
CA LYS A 12 -5.25 -1.41 -4.26
C LYS A 12 -5.70 -2.24 -3.06
N ALA A 13 -5.94 -1.58 -1.94
CA ALA A 13 -6.55 -2.19 -0.77
C ALA A 13 -7.62 -1.24 -0.22
N TYR A 14 -8.88 -1.61 -0.42
CA TYR A 14 -10.03 -0.83 -0.02
C TYR A 14 -10.81 -1.60 1.05
N TYR A 15 -11.03 -0.96 2.19
CA TYR A 15 -11.76 -1.55 3.31
C TYR A 15 -13.19 -1.03 3.33
N GLN A 16 -14.15 -1.95 3.37
CA GLN A 16 -15.56 -1.61 3.56
C GLN A 16 -15.85 -1.58 5.05
N MET A 17 -16.34 -0.44 5.53
CA MET A 17 -16.69 -0.23 6.94
C MET A 17 -18.18 0.05 7.03
N ASN A 18 -18.85 -0.62 7.97
CA ASN A 18 -20.25 -0.39 8.27
C ASN A 18 -20.37 0.10 9.71
N TYR A 19 -20.85 1.33 9.90
CA TYR A 19 -20.99 1.94 11.21
C TYR A 19 -22.31 2.70 11.31
N PHE A 20 -23.14 2.38 12.31
CA PHE A 20 -24.48 2.93 12.51
C PHE A 20 -25.37 2.94 11.25
N GLY A 21 -25.34 1.85 10.47
CA GLY A 21 -26.13 1.72 9.24
C GLY A 21 -25.60 2.53 8.05
N VAL A 22 -24.47 3.23 8.20
CA VAL A 22 -23.77 3.90 7.10
C VAL A 22 -22.64 3.00 6.62
N SER A 23 -22.62 2.73 5.32
CA SER A 23 -21.52 2.02 4.64
C SER A 23 -20.55 3.03 4.04
N ARG A 24 -19.25 2.83 4.29
CA ARG A 24 -18.18 3.67 3.74
C ARG A 24 -17.02 2.81 3.28
N GLU A 25 -16.48 3.15 2.12
CA GLU A 25 -15.20 2.63 1.63
C GLU A 25 -14.05 3.52 2.11
N VAL A 26 -13.00 2.87 2.63
CA VAL A 26 -11.70 3.49 2.92
C VAL A 26 -10.66 2.93 1.96
N ARG A 27 -10.13 3.77 1.09
CA ARG A 27 -9.05 3.42 0.16
C ARG A 27 -7.70 3.59 0.85
N ALA A 28 -7.21 2.55 1.49
CA ALA A 28 -5.96 2.63 2.25
C ALA A 28 -4.72 2.71 1.36
N VAL A 29 -4.73 2.00 0.22
CA VAL A 29 -3.78 2.21 -0.88
C VAL A 29 -4.56 2.20 -2.19
N ASP A 30 -4.17 3.08 -3.13
CA ASP A 30 -4.88 3.25 -4.41
C ASP A 30 -3.91 3.37 -5.58
N GLY A 31 -3.56 2.22 -6.19
CA GLY A 31 -2.78 2.17 -7.42
C GLY A 31 -1.26 2.25 -7.23
N ILE A 32 -0.73 1.70 -6.13
CA ILE A 32 0.72 1.74 -5.88
C ILE A 32 1.46 0.83 -6.86
N THR A 33 2.50 1.38 -7.52
CA THR A 33 3.43 0.65 -8.38
C THR A 33 4.85 0.89 -7.89
N MET A 34 5.57 -0.20 -7.59
CA MET A 34 6.96 -0.11 -7.14
C MET A 34 7.74 -1.40 -7.41
N THR A 35 9.06 -1.29 -7.35
CA THR A 35 9.99 -2.41 -7.46
C THR A 35 11.04 -2.30 -6.37
N VAL A 36 11.44 -3.41 -5.75
CA VAL A 36 12.63 -3.50 -4.87
C VAL A 36 13.63 -4.43 -5.52
N ARG A 37 14.88 -3.97 -5.66
CA ARG A 37 15.98 -4.76 -6.20
C ARG A 37 16.72 -5.54 -5.12
N LYS A 38 17.40 -6.61 -5.53
CA LYS A 38 18.27 -7.39 -4.65
C LYS A 38 19.34 -6.50 -4.02
N GLY A 39 19.36 -6.47 -2.68
CA GLY A 39 20.30 -5.67 -1.90
C GLY A 39 19.85 -4.22 -1.65
N GLU A 40 18.66 -3.82 -2.10
CA GLU A 40 18.08 -2.50 -1.82
C GLU A 40 17.39 -2.49 -0.44
N VAL A 41 17.58 -1.40 0.30
CA VAL A 41 16.79 -1.11 1.51
C VAL A 41 15.70 -0.12 1.13
N TYR A 42 14.45 -0.54 1.25
CA TYR A 42 13.29 0.29 0.96
C TYR A 42 12.63 0.76 2.27
N GLY A 43 12.30 2.04 2.34
CA GLY A 43 11.66 2.67 3.50
C GLY A 43 10.41 3.45 3.11
N ILE A 44 9.40 3.43 3.97
CA ILE A 44 8.13 4.15 3.77
C ILE A 44 7.90 5.11 4.95
N ALA A 45 7.63 6.37 4.62
CA ALA A 45 7.33 7.43 5.58
C ALA A 45 6.08 8.21 5.16
N GLY A 46 5.45 8.90 6.12
CA GLY A 46 4.21 9.65 5.90
C GLY A 46 3.43 9.87 7.20
N GLU A 47 2.42 10.75 7.15
CA GLU A 47 1.56 11.08 8.30
C GLU A 47 0.84 9.85 8.88
N SER A 48 0.49 9.89 10.17
CA SER A 48 -0.39 8.87 10.76
C SER A 48 -1.64 8.65 9.88
N SER A 49 -2.04 7.39 9.71
CA SER A 49 -3.18 6.98 8.86
C SER A 49 -3.03 7.19 7.34
N SER A 50 -1.82 7.45 6.83
CA SER A 50 -1.57 7.58 5.38
C SER A 50 -1.51 6.25 4.59
N GLY A 51 -1.90 5.12 5.19
CA GLY A 51 -1.91 3.81 4.52
C GLY A 51 -0.60 2.99 4.57
N LYS A 52 0.44 3.45 5.27
CA LYS A 52 1.76 2.77 5.33
C LYS A 52 1.68 1.31 5.79
N THR A 53 1.00 1.06 6.91
CA THR A 53 0.81 -0.29 7.47
C THR A 53 -0.14 -1.15 6.64
N SER A 54 -0.99 -0.54 5.82
CA SER A 54 -1.80 -1.29 4.85
C SER A 54 -1.00 -1.67 3.61
N PHE A 55 0.12 -0.98 3.36
CA PHE A 55 0.99 -1.22 2.23
C PHE A 55 2.06 -2.29 2.47
N ILE A 56 2.68 -2.31 3.66
CA ILE A 56 3.70 -3.29 4.07
C ILE A 56 3.12 -4.45 4.88
#